data_AF-A0A241WNL9-F1
#
_entry.id   AF-A0A241WNL9-F1
#
_cell.length_a   1.000
_cell.length_b   1.000
_cell.length_c   1.000
_cell.angle_alpha   90.00
_cell.angle_beta   90.00
_cell.angle_gamma   90.00
#
_symmetry.space_group_name_H-M   'P 1'
#
loop_
_entity.id
_entity.type
_entity.pdbx_description
1 polymer ?
#
loop_
_entity_poly.entity_id
_entity_poly.type
_entity_poly.pdbx_seq_one_letter_code
_entity_poly.pdbx_strand_id
1 'polypeptide(L)'
;MLKKLALVMIGLGCAIQAQAFDKSQVNLENDFWGTWSVYNAKTQCTEAYQFTKPGNFTYTTKQKKMTGNFAILRNKEANVLDILAMKVKTDNKKAGCSGQVVDYTNADMRLSLKWVSAKTAELCTDREGKQCTGLYLIKQK
;
A
#
# COMPACT_ATOMS: atom_id res chain seq x y z
N MET A 1 -34.15 -8.01 -57.05
CA MET A 1 -34.49 -7.03 -55.99
C MET A 1 -33.80 -7.44 -54.71
N LEU A 2 -32.96 -6.55 -54.18
CA LEU A 2 -32.08 -6.73 -53.03
C LEU A 2 -32.90 -6.77 -51.73
N LYS A 3 -32.69 -7.78 -50.87
CA LYS A 3 -32.95 -7.62 -49.43
C LYS A 3 -31.77 -8.20 -48.65
N LYS A 4 -30.88 -7.29 -48.24
CA LYS A 4 -29.81 -7.53 -47.27
C LYS A 4 -30.46 -7.79 -45.91
N LEU A 5 -30.22 -8.95 -45.32
CA LEU A 5 -30.45 -9.19 -43.90
C LEU A 5 -29.08 -9.30 -43.24
N ALA A 6 -28.62 -8.18 -42.72
CA ALA A 6 -27.49 -8.13 -41.79
C ALA A 6 -28.01 -8.59 -40.42
N LEU A 7 -27.57 -9.77 -39.98
CA LEU A 7 -27.77 -10.19 -38.59
C LEU A 7 -26.62 -9.66 -37.75
N VAL A 8 -26.96 -8.71 -36.88
CA VAL A 8 -26.10 -8.08 -35.89
C VAL A 8 -25.73 -9.13 -34.84
N MET A 9 -24.43 -9.41 -34.70
CA MET A 9 -23.90 -10.16 -33.56
C MET A 9 -23.97 -9.28 -32.31
N ILE A 10 -24.92 -9.57 -31.41
CA ILE A 10 -24.93 -8.99 -30.07
C ILE A 10 -23.93 -9.79 -29.22
N GLY A 11 -22.67 -9.36 -29.25
CA GLY A 11 -21.68 -9.78 -28.26
C GLY A 11 -21.97 -9.07 -26.94
N LEU A 12 -22.70 -9.72 -26.03
CA LEU A 12 -22.74 -9.31 -24.62
C LEU A 12 -21.39 -9.65 -23.98
N GLY A 13 -20.42 -8.74 -24.14
CA GLY A 13 -19.23 -8.74 -23.31
C GLY A 13 -19.63 -8.32 -21.90
N CYS A 14 -19.71 -9.26 -20.96
CA CYS A 14 -19.78 -8.94 -19.54
C CYS A 14 -18.47 -8.22 -19.16
N ALA A 15 -18.50 -6.89 -19.17
CA ALA A 15 -17.50 -6.09 -18.49
C ALA A 15 -17.67 -6.34 -16.99
N ILE A 16 -16.83 -7.22 -16.43
CA ILE A 16 -16.68 -7.35 -14.98
C ILE A 16 -16.10 -6.02 -14.52
N GLN A 17 -16.96 -5.10 -14.10
CA GLN A 17 -16.52 -3.92 -13.36
C GLN A 17 -15.97 -4.43 -12.04
N ALA A 18 -14.65 -4.58 -11.95
CA ALA A 18 -13.98 -4.84 -10.69
C ALA A 18 -14.32 -3.68 -9.76
N GLN A 19 -15.25 -3.92 -8.83
CA GLN A 19 -15.63 -2.92 -7.85
C GLN A 19 -14.41 -2.63 -6.97
N ALA A 20 -14.06 -1.35 -6.82
CA ALA A 20 -12.99 -0.94 -5.94
C ALA A 20 -13.33 -1.37 -4.50
N PHE A 21 -12.34 -1.91 -3.78
CA PHE A 21 -12.52 -2.34 -2.40
C PHE A 21 -12.87 -1.14 -1.51
N ASP A 22 -13.94 -1.25 -0.74
CA ASP A 22 -14.32 -0.20 0.20
C ASP A 22 -13.41 -0.25 1.43
N LYS A 23 -12.61 0.81 1.60
CA LYS A 23 -11.69 0.96 2.72
C LYS A 23 -12.37 0.91 4.09
N SER A 24 -13.68 1.19 4.19
CA SER A 24 -14.46 1.09 5.43
C SER A 24 -14.42 -0.33 6.03
N GLN A 25 -14.24 -1.34 5.17
CA GLN A 25 -14.13 -2.75 5.55
C GLN A 25 -12.83 -3.09 6.31
N VAL A 26 -11.83 -2.19 6.29
CA VAL A 26 -10.61 -2.37 7.09
C VAL A 26 -10.87 -1.92 8.52
N ASN A 27 -10.84 -2.86 9.48
CA ASN A 27 -10.89 -2.51 10.90
C ASN A 27 -9.46 -2.29 11.41
N LEU A 28 -8.99 -1.04 11.44
CA LEU A 28 -7.61 -0.73 11.81
C LEU A 28 -7.22 -1.19 13.23
N GLU A 29 -8.17 -1.21 14.17
CA GLU A 29 -7.89 -1.60 15.56
C GLU A 29 -7.63 -3.09 15.72
N ASN A 30 -8.23 -3.92 14.86
CA ASN A 30 -8.14 -5.38 14.93
C ASN A 30 -7.22 -5.94 13.83
N ASP A 31 -7.24 -5.35 12.64
CA ASP A 31 -6.67 -5.93 11.43
C ASP A 31 -5.31 -5.33 11.04
N PHE A 32 -4.95 -4.13 11.52
CA PHE A 32 -3.71 -3.49 11.05
C PHE A 32 -2.46 -3.97 11.78
N TRP A 33 -2.57 -4.32 13.07
CA TRP A 33 -1.40 -4.71 13.86
C TRP A 33 -0.77 -6.02 13.35
N GLY A 34 0.54 -6.14 13.51
CA GLY A 34 1.30 -7.33 13.07
C GLY A 34 2.38 -7.00 12.05
N THR A 35 2.85 -8.04 11.39
CA THR A 35 3.89 -7.94 10.37
C THR A 35 3.26 -7.65 9.01
N TRP A 36 3.84 -6.73 8.27
CA TRP A 36 3.54 -6.43 6.87
C TRP A 36 4.82 -6.46 6.07
N SER A 37 4.72 -6.73 4.79
CA SER A 37 5.88 -6.68 3.91
C SER A 37 5.57 -6.03 2.57
N VAL A 38 6.60 -5.43 2.00
CA VAL A 38 6.63 -4.99 0.61
C VAL A 38 7.71 -5.77 -0.10
N TYR A 39 7.37 -6.42 -1.22
CA TYR A 39 8.36 -7.05 -2.08
C TYR A 39 8.53 -6.22 -3.35
N ASN A 40 9.76 -5.83 -3.65
CA ASN A 40 10.11 -5.17 -4.89
C ASN A 40 10.79 -6.17 -5.83
N ALA A 41 10.08 -6.63 -6.86
CA ALA A 41 10.59 -7.60 -7.83
C ALA A 41 11.78 -7.06 -8.65
N LYS A 42 11.85 -5.74 -8.89
CA LYS A 42 12.94 -5.11 -9.66
C LYS A 42 14.27 -5.18 -8.90
N THR A 43 14.23 -5.00 -7.58
CA THR A 43 15.42 -5.06 -6.72
C THR A 43 15.57 -6.38 -5.97
N GLN A 44 14.65 -7.34 -6.18
CA GLN A 44 14.56 -8.62 -5.48
C GLN A 44 14.70 -8.46 -3.96
N CYS A 45 14.08 -7.42 -3.41
CA CYS A 45 14.25 -7.03 -2.02
C CYS A 45 12.90 -7.01 -1.30
N THR A 46 12.91 -7.53 -0.07
CA THR A 46 11.75 -7.49 0.82
C THR A 46 12.00 -6.50 1.95
N GLU A 47 11.04 -5.62 2.14
CA GLU A 47 10.93 -4.72 3.29
C GLU A 47 9.90 -5.31 4.24
N ALA A 48 10.26 -5.46 5.51
CA ALA A 48 9.36 -5.94 6.55
C ALA A 48 9.05 -4.79 7.54
N TYR A 49 7.79 -4.66 7.89
CA TYR A 49 7.27 -3.69 8.85
C TYR A 49 6.57 -4.45 9.97
N GLN A 50 6.98 -4.24 11.21
CA GLN A 50 6.28 -4.74 12.38
C GLN A 50 5.56 -3.57 13.04
N PHE A 51 4.22 -3.56 13.01
CA PHE A 51 3.38 -2.55 13.63
C PHE A 51 2.80 -3.07 14.96
N THR A 52 3.07 -2.36 16.05
CA THR A 52 2.68 -2.77 17.41
C THR A 52 2.03 -1.62 18.17
N LYS A 53 1.07 -1.95 19.05
CA LYS A 53 0.43 -0.98 19.95
C LYS A 53 1.48 -0.32 20.89
N PRO A 54 1.28 0.95 21.29
CA PRO A 54 0.18 1.84 20.90
C PRO A 54 0.36 2.55 19.55
N GLY A 55 1.41 2.24 18.77
CA GLY A 55 1.71 2.95 17.52
C GLY A 55 3.21 3.01 17.24
N ASN A 56 3.91 1.90 17.48
CA ASN A 56 5.34 1.77 17.18
C ASN A 56 5.50 0.94 15.91
N PHE A 57 6.52 1.26 15.12
CA PHE A 57 6.92 0.42 14.00
C PHE A 57 8.40 0.03 14.11
N THR A 58 8.73 -1.15 13.60
CA THR A 58 10.08 -1.54 13.21
C THR A 58 10.08 -1.85 11.72
N TYR A 59 10.95 -1.19 10.97
CA TYR A 59 11.23 -1.50 9.57
C TYR A 59 12.53 -2.28 9.48
N THR A 60 12.59 -3.30 8.63
CA THR A 60 13.79 -4.11 8.42
C THR A 60 13.90 -4.56 6.96
N THR A 61 15.12 -4.47 6.43
CA THR A 61 15.55 -5.15 5.20
C THR A 61 16.75 -6.05 5.53
N LYS A 62 17.46 -6.53 4.50
CA LYS A 62 18.73 -7.26 4.68
C LYS A 62 19.75 -6.50 5.54
N GLN A 63 19.82 -5.18 5.42
CA GLN A 63 20.84 -4.37 6.11
C GLN A 63 20.28 -3.19 6.89
N LYS A 64 19.16 -2.61 6.44
CA LYS A 64 18.57 -1.42 7.06
C LYS A 64 17.62 -1.82 8.17
N LYS A 65 17.71 -1.11 9.29
CA LYS A 65 16.75 -1.20 10.39
C LYS A 65 16.38 0.21 10.82
N MET A 66 15.08 0.47 10.89
CA MET A 66 14.54 1.71 11.43
C MET A 66 13.48 1.40 12.47
N THR A 67 13.33 2.28 13.45
CA THR A 67 12.22 2.23 14.41
C THR A 67 11.60 3.59 14.57
N GLY A 68 10.35 3.65 15.00
CA GLY A 68 9.68 4.91 15.24
C GLY A 68 8.23 4.76 15.64
N ASN A 69 7.47 5.82 15.47
CA ASN A 69 6.02 5.81 15.66
C ASN A 69 5.29 5.86 14.33
N PHE A 70 4.10 5.28 14.30
CA PHE A 70 3.24 5.35 13.13
C PHE A 70 1.78 5.61 13.53
N ALA A 71 1.01 6.09 12.56
CA ALA A 71 -0.44 6.15 12.62
C ALA A 71 -1.02 5.93 11.21
N ILE A 72 -2.23 5.37 11.15
CA ILE A 72 -3.04 5.37 9.93
C ILE A 72 -4.06 6.49 10.06
N LEU A 73 -3.94 7.51 9.21
CA LEU A 73 -4.85 8.64 9.18
C LEU A 73 -5.99 8.30 8.21
N ARG A 74 -7.14 7.89 8.74
CA ARG A 74 -8.32 7.56 7.94
C ARG A 74 -8.97 8.84 7.40
N ASN A 75 -9.23 8.87 6.10
CA ASN A 75 -10.01 9.94 5.48
C ASN A 75 -11.50 9.56 5.41
N LYS A 76 -12.41 10.52 5.64
CA LYS A 76 -13.86 10.31 5.56
C LYS A 76 -14.37 10.28 4.12
N GLU A 77 -13.71 10.99 3.21
CA GLU A 77 -14.07 11.05 1.80
C GLU A 77 -13.66 9.74 1.11
N ALA A 78 -14.59 9.17 0.32
CA ALA A 78 -14.38 7.87 -0.32
C ALA A 78 -13.30 7.91 -1.41
N ASN A 79 -13.15 9.04 -2.10
CA ASN A 79 -12.18 9.28 -3.15
C ASN A 79 -10.80 9.72 -2.64
N VAL A 80 -10.61 9.82 -1.32
CA VAL A 80 -9.34 10.19 -0.72
C VAL A 80 -8.80 9.01 0.08
N LEU A 81 -7.57 8.60 -0.24
CA LEU A 81 -6.91 7.47 0.38
C LEU A 81 -6.54 7.75 1.84
N ASP A 82 -6.46 6.69 2.63
CA ASP A 82 -5.92 6.75 3.99
C ASP A 82 -4.39 6.95 3.92
N ILE A 83 -3.78 7.52 4.96
CA ILE A 83 -2.33 7.80 4.97
C ILE A 83 -1.65 6.98 6.06
N LEU A 84 -0.64 6.19 5.68
CA LEU A 84 0.38 5.67 6.59
C LEU A 84 1.38 6.78 6.88
N ALA A 85 1.31 7.34 8.09
CA ALA A 85 2.26 8.31 8.60
C ALA A 85 3.26 7.61 9.52
N MET A 86 4.55 7.76 9.26
CA MET A 86 5.62 7.20 10.08
C MET A 86 6.63 8.27 10.46
N LYS A 87 6.88 8.42 11.76
CA LYS A 87 7.94 9.27 12.30
C LYS A 87 9.10 8.41 12.76
N VAL A 88 10.20 8.46 12.03
CA VAL A 88 11.40 7.67 12.31
C VAL A 88 12.12 8.24 13.54
N LYS A 89 12.42 7.39 14.51
CA LYS A 89 13.20 7.74 15.71
C LYS A 89 14.66 7.31 15.59
N THR A 90 14.91 6.12 15.07
CA THR A 90 16.25 5.58 14.90
C THR A 90 16.41 4.95 13.52
N ASP A 91 17.60 5.07 12.96
CA ASP A 91 18.03 4.45 11.71
C ASP A 91 19.48 3.96 11.88
N ASN A 92 19.77 2.74 11.47
CA ASN A 92 21.13 2.18 11.53
C ASN A 92 22.05 2.66 10.38
N LYS A 93 21.56 3.56 9.52
CA LYS A 93 22.30 4.22 8.42
C LYS A 93 22.88 3.24 7.41
N LYS A 94 22.25 2.08 7.25
CA LYS A 94 22.58 1.11 6.21
C LYS A 94 21.65 1.26 5.01
N ALA A 95 22.08 0.69 3.89
CA ALA A 95 21.32 0.72 2.64
C ALA A 95 20.00 -0.04 2.76
N GLY A 96 18.92 0.58 2.29
CA GLY A 96 17.60 -0.05 2.17
C GLY A 96 17.45 -0.84 0.87
N CYS A 97 16.21 -1.16 0.47
CA CYS A 97 15.95 -1.88 -0.77
C CYS A 97 16.27 -1.09 -2.05
N SER A 98 16.53 0.21 -1.96
CA SER A 98 17.04 1.03 -3.07
C SER A 98 18.55 0.89 -3.30
N GLY A 99 19.28 0.24 -2.38
CA GLY A 99 20.74 0.17 -2.38
C GLY A 99 21.45 1.46 -1.94
N GLN A 100 20.72 2.57 -1.80
CA GLN A 100 21.27 3.85 -1.36
C GLN A 100 21.40 3.91 0.16
N VAL A 101 22.51 4.49 0.63
CA VAL A 101 22.73 4.78 2.05
C VAL A 101 22.15 6.16 2.34
N VAL A 102 20.96 6.17 2.93
CA VAL A 102 20.25 7.39 3.34
C VAL A 102 19.93 7.27 4.83
N ASP A 103 20.22 8.31 5.60
CA ASP A 103 19.84 8.42 7.01
C ASP A 103 18.44 9.05 7.12
N TYR A 104 17.47 8.27 7.60
CA TYR A 104 16.11 8.73 7.82
C TYR A 104 15.83 9.08 9.29
N THR A 105 16.85 9.25 10.14
CA THR A 105 16.64 9.68 11.53
C THR A 105 15.82 10.98 11.56
N ASN A 106 14.74 10.99 12.34
CA ASN A 106 13.76 12.10 12.44
C ASN A 106 12.93 12.39 11.18
N ALA A 107 12.99 11.56 10.14
CA ALA A 107 12.15 11.72 8.96
C ALA A 107 10.66 11.52 9.30
N ASP A 108 9.80 12.34 8.67
CA ASP A 108 8.34 12.14 8.61
C ASP A 108 8.02 11.58 7.21
N MET A 109 7.69 10.30 7.16
CA MET A 109 7.35 9.59 5.94
C MET A 109 5.83 9.44 5.84
N ARG A 110 5.27 9.73 4.67
CA ARG A 110 3.84 9.61 4.40
C ARG A 110 3.61 8.89 3.08
N LEU A 111 2.83 7.82 3.14
CA LEU A 111 2.38 7.07 1.96
C LEU A 111 0.87 6.90 2.02
N SER A 112 0.21 7.10 0.90
CA SER A 112 -1.22 6.82 0.76
C SER A 112 -1.44 5.32 0.57
N LEU A 113 -2.52 4.81 1.15
CA LEU A 113 -2.91 3.41 1.12
C LEU A 113 -4.14 3.23 0.24
N LYS A 114 -3.93 2.67 -0.95
CA LYS A 114 -5.02 2.20 -1.81
C LYS A 114 -5.35 0.76 -1.45
N TRP A 115 -6.31 0.59 -0.57
CA TRP A 115 -6.75 -0.73 -0.11
C TRP A 115 -7.28 -1.57 -1.27
N VAL A 116 -6.79 -2.80 -1.38
CA VAL A 116 -7.31 -3.83 -2.29
C VAL A 116 -7.97 -4.98 -1.52
N SER A 117 -7.63 -5.12 -0.23
CA SER A 117 -8.30 -5.97 0.75
C SER A 117 -7.99 -5.48 2.17
N ALA A 118 -8.58 -6.09 3.20
CA ALA A 118 -8.23 -5.83 4.60
C ALA A 118 -6.76 -6.17 4.95
N LYS A 119 -6.07 -6.97 4.12
CA LYS A 119 -4.70 -7.42 4.33
C LYS A 119 -3.73 -6.92 3.27
N THR A 120 -4.16 -6.03 2.37
CA THR A 120 -3.30 -5.55 1.29
C THR A 120 -3.68 -4.14 0.87
N ALA A 121 -2.66 -3.28 0.74
CA ALA A 121 -2.79 -1.96 0.15
C ALA A 121 -1.68 -1.72 -0.87
N GLU A 122 -2.00 -1.09 -1.98
CA GLU A 122 -1.00 -0.50 -2.87
C GLU A 122 -0.52 0.84 -2.27
N LEU A 123 0.79 1.09 -2.34
CA LEU A 123 1.41 2.31 -1.86
C LEU A 123 1.38 3.39 -2.95
N CYS A 124 0.82 4.56 -2.64
CA CYS A 124 0.74 5.69 -3.57
C CYS A 124 1.36 6.96 -2.97
N THR A 125 1.81 7.87 -3.84
CA THR A 125 2.47 9.14 -3.45
C THR A 125 1.50 10.33 -3.45
N ASP A 126 0.33 10.17 -4.06
CA ASP A 126 -0.77 11.14 -4.05
C ASP A 126 -1.96 10.63 -3.21
N ARG A 127 -2.91 11.50 -2.91
CA ARG A 127 -4.05 11.18 -2.03
C ARG A 127 -5.22 10.58 -2.80
N GLU A 128 -5.25 10.73 -4.12
CA GLU A 128 -6.34 10.31 -4.99
C GLU A 128 -6.08 8.92 -5.62
N GLY A 129 -4.87 8.38 -5.45
CA GLY A 129 -4.47 7.08 -5.99
C GLY A 129 -4.20 7.08 -7.51
N LYS A 130 -3.85 8.24 -8.06
CA LYS A 130 -3.46 8.42 -9.48
C LYS A 130 -1.99 8.12 -9.72
N GLN A 131 -1.15 8.25 -8.68
CA GLN A 131 0.30 8.02 -8.70
C GLN A 131 0.67 6.93 -7.69
N CYS A 132 0.36 5.69 -8.07
CA CYS A 132 0.73 4.53 -7.28
C CYS A 132 2.07 3.95 -7.72
N THR A 133 2.81 3.41 -6.76
CA THR A 133 4.18 2.93 -6.96
C THR A 133 4.25 1.55 -7.62
N GLY A 134 3.11 0.83 -7.69
CA GLY A 134 3.05 -0.59 -8.04
C GLY A 134 3.61 -1.51 -6.95
N LEU A 135 3.96 -0.98 -5.77
CA LEU A 135 4.39 -1.74 -4.60
C LEU A 135 3.21 -1.95 -3.66
N TYR A 136 3.13 -3.15 -3.10
CA TYR A 136 2.02 -3.56 -2.24
C TYR A 136 2.52 -3.86 -0.84
N LEU A 137 1.89 -3.22 0.14
CA LEU A 137 2.03 -3.52 1.56
C LEU A 137 1.06 -4.65 1.90
N ILE A 138 1.59 -5.83 2.19
CA ILE A 138 0.83 -7.08 2.38
C ILE A 138 1.01 -7.59 3.80
N LYS A 139 -0.09 -7.82 4.53
CA LYS A 139 -0.06 -8.37 5.88
C LYS A 139 0.42 -9.82 5.86
N GLN A 140 1.37 -10.12 6.73
CA GLN A 140 1.94 -11.45 6.90
C GLN A 140 1.23 -12.15 8.06
N LYS A 141 0.49 -13.22 7.72
CA LYS A 141 -0.35 -14.05 8.59
C LYS A 141 -1.49 -13.27 9.27
#